data_AF-A0A139QL13-F1
#
_entry.id   AF-A0A139QL13-F1
#
_cell.length_a   1.000
_cell.length_b   1.000
_cell.length_c   1.000
_cell.angle_alpha   90.00
_cell.angle_beta   90.00
_cell.angle_gamma   90.00
#
_symmetry.space_group_name_H-M   'P 1'
#
loop_
_entity.id
_entity.type
_entity.pdbx_description
1 polymer ?
#
loop_
_entity_poly.entity_id
_entity_poly.type
_entity_poly.pdbx_seq_one_letter_code
_entity_poly.pdbx_strand_id
1 'polypeptide(L)'
;MELEKLKQLTGEGDETVLSSLLLRSENIILSETNREKLTPALDRLLPELVIELYNRSGSEGEQSRSEGGISVTYSESGLSTGLLQRIRMHRLARVAGHVFEKE
;
A
#
# COMPACT_ATOMS: atom_id res chain seq x y z
N MET A 1 6.01 -9.86 14.81
CA MET A 1 7.02 -10.28 13.82
C MET A 1 7.11 -9.31 12.65
N GLU A 2 6.01 -8.77 12.11
CA GLU A 2 6.10 -7.79 11.01
C GLU A 2 6.72 -6.45 11.42
N LEU A 3 6.39 -5.93 12.61
CA LEU A 3 6.83 -4.60 13.01
C LEU A 3 8.37 -4.47 13.13
N GLU A 4 9.05 -5.47 13.72
CA GLU A 4 10.52 -5.47 13.81
C GLU A 4 11.19 -5.53 12.43
N LYS A 5 10.63 -6.32 11.51
CA LYS A 5 11.13 -6.39 10.13
C LYS A 5 10.92 -5.06 9.40
N LEU A 6 9.78 -4.39 9.62
CA LEU A 6 9.52 -3.07 9.07
C LEU A 6 10.49 -2.02 9.61
N LYS A 7 10.76 -2.00 10.92
CA LYS A 7 11.78 -1.13 11.53
C LYS A 7 13.15 -1.28 10.86
N GLN A 8 13.55 -2.53 10.58
CA GLN A 8 14.82 -2.80 9.90
C GLN A 8 14.83 -2.32 8.45
N LEU A 9 13.70 -2.39 7.74
CA LEU A 9 13.60 -2.02 6.33
C LEU A 9 13.43 -0.50 6.11
N THR A 10 12.68 0.18 6.98
CA THR A 10 12.42 1.62 6.87
C THR A 10 13.45 2.45 7.63
N GLY A 11 14.13 1.88 8.62
CA GLY A 11 14.96 2.63 9.58
C GLY A 11 14.15 3.43 10.59
N GLU A 12 12.82 3.31 10.56
CA GLU A 12 11.92 4.05 11.47
C GLU A 12 11.90 3.40 12.85
N GLY A 13 12.19 4.17 13.88
CA GLY A 13 12.17 3.72 15.27
C GLY A 13 10.81 3.83 15.93
N ASP A 14 9.96 4.73 15.42
CA ASP A 14 8.65 5.01 16.01
C ASP A 14 7.63 3.93 15.62
N GLU A 15 7.27 3.11 16.61
CA GLU A 15 6.25 2.07 16.46
C GLU A 15 4.87 2.62 16.14
N THR A 16 4.55 3.84 16.59
CA THR A 16 3.23 4.46 16.37
C THR A 16 3.05 4.86 14.91
N VAL A 17 4.10 5.38 14.29
CA VAL A 17 4.13 5.70 12.85
C VAL A 17 3.98 4.42 12.03
N LEU A 18 4.78 3.40 12.33
CA LEU A 18 4.72 2.12 11.63
C LEU A 18 3.37 1.42 11.78
N SER A 19 2.77 1.46 12.97
CA SER A 19 1.44 0.88 13.22
C SER A 19 0.35 1.63 12.46
N SER A 20 0.44 2.96 12.39
CA SER A 20 -0.48 3.80 11.63
C SER A 20 -0.38 3.52 10.12
N LEU A 21 0.84 3.35 9.61
CA LEU A 21 1.08 3.00 8.21
C LEU A 21 0.60 1.59 7.89
N LEU A 22 0.78 0.62 8.79
CA LEU A 22 0.23 -0.73 8.64
C LEU A 22 -1.29 -0.71 8.51
N LEU A 23 -1.98 -0.03 9.44
CA LEU A 23 -3.43 0.10 9.41
C LEU A 23 -3.91 0.79 8.12
N ARG A 24 -3.20 1.84 7.69
CA ARG A 24 -3.51 2.53 6.43
C ARG A 24 -3.33 1.61 5.22
N SER A 25 -2.22 0.87 5.16
CA SER A 25 -1.94 -0.09 4.08
C SER A 25 -3.00 -1.19 4.01
N GLU A 26 -3.41 -1.74 5.15
CA GLU A 26 -4.46 -2.75 5.22
C GLU A 26 -5.78 -2.21 4.64
N ASN A 27 -6.21 -1.02 5.08
CA ASN A 27 -7.42 -0.38 4.58
C ASN A 27 -7.37 -0.13 3.06
N ILE A 28 -6.22 0.28 2.53
CA ILE A 28 -6.03 0.47 1.09
C ILE A 28 -6.19 -0.87 0.35
N ILE A 29 -5.56 -1.94 0.82
CA ILE A 29 -5.67 -3.26 0.19
C ILE A 29 -7.11 -3.76 0.18
N LEU A 30 -7.81 -3.68 1.33
CA LEU A 30 -9.19 -4.11 1.45
C LEU A 30 -10.12 -3.31 0.50
N SER A 31 -9.93 -1.99 0.46
CA SER A 31 -10.68 -1.09 -0.44
C SER A 31 -10.41 -1.40 -1.92
N GLU A 32 -9.14 -1.53 -2.33
CA GLU A 32 -8.79 -1.81 -3.73
C GLU A 32 -9.23 -3.21 -4.18
N THR A 33 -9.28 -4.17 -3.27
CA THR A 33 -9.67 -5.55 -3.57
C THR A 33 -11.16 -5.84 -3.39
N ASN A 34 -11.94 -4.89 -2.85
CA ASN A 34 -13.31 -5.11 -2.42
C ASN A 34 -13.44 -6.29 -1.44
N ARG A 35 -12.50 -6.49 -0.52
CA ARG A 35 -12.52 -7.60 0.45
C ARG A 35 -12.71 -7.08 1.86
N GLU A 36 -13.24 -7.92 2.74
CA GLU A 36 -13.36 -7.60 4.17
C GLU A 36 -12.18 -8.13 4.99
N LYS A 37 -11.42 -9.10 4.45
CA LYS A 37 -10.31 -9.74 5.14
C LYS A 37 -9.07 -9.83 4.24
N LEU A 38 -7.89 -9.72 4.85
CA LEU A 38 -6.64 -10.00 4.17
C LEU A 38 -6.52 -11.52 3.94
N THR A 39 -6.27 -11.89 2.68
CA THR A 39 -5.92 -13.27 2.33
C THR A 39 -4.42 -13.50 2.53
N PRO A 40 -3.94 -14.75 2.67
CA PRO A 40 -2.50 -15.02 2.80
C PRO A 40 -1.64 -14.50 1.64
N ALA A 41 -2.24 -14.28 0.46
CA ALA A 41 -1.56 -13.67 -0.67
C ALA A 41 -1.42 -12.15 -0.51
N LEU A 42 -2.45 -11.50 0.06
CA LEU A 42 -2.48 -10.06 0.32
C LEU A 42 -1.60 -9.67 1.52
N ASP A 43 -1.50 -10.51 2.54
CA ASP A 43 -0.57 -10.31 3.67
C ASP A 43 0.88 -10.14 3.18
N ARG A 44 1.27 -10.84 2.12
CA ARG A 44 2.62 -10.72 1.55
C ARG A 44 2.87 -9.37 0.87
N LEU A 45 1.80 -8.69 0.43
CA LEU A 45 1.87 -7.37 -0.22
C LEU A 45 1.83 -6.22 0.79
N LEU A 46 1.38 -6.48 2.02
CA LEU A 46 1.21 -5.46 3.05
C LEU A 46 2.53 -4.74 3.39
N PRO A 47 3.67 -5.42 3.63
CA PRO A 47 4.93 -4.74 3.91
C PRO A 47 5.45 -3.91 2.73
N GLU A 48 5.24 -4.37 1.49
CA GLU A 48 5.64 -3.64 0.29
C GLU A 48 4.88 -2.30 0.20
N LEU A 49 3.58 -2.32 0.49
CA LEU A 49 2.74 -1.12 0.52
C LEU A 49 3.13 -0.16 1.65
N VAL A 50 3.45 -0.69 2.84
CA VAL A 50 3.92 0.13 3.97
C VAL A 50 5.21 0.88 3.60
N ILE A 51 6.18 0.19 3.00
CA ILE A 51 7.46 0.80 2.59
C ILE A 51 7.22 1.90 1.56
N GLU A 52 6.34 1.66 0.58
CA GLU A 52 6.02 2.66 -0.44
C GLU A 52 5.32 3.90 0.16
N LEU A 53 4.36 3.71 1.06
CA LEU A 53 3.71 4.82 1.76
C LEU A 53 4.69 5.58 2.67
N TYR A 54 5.61 4.88 3.33
CA TYR A 54 6.66 5.50 4.14
C TYR A 54 7.57 6.38 3.29
N ASN A 55 8.07 5.86 2.18
CA ASN A 55 8.95 6.60 1.26
C ASN A 55 8.26 7.81 0.62
N ARG A 56 6.93 7.77 0.49
CA ARG A 56 6.11 8.89 -0.02
C ARG A 56 5.72 9.90 1.06
N SER A 57 5.91 9.59 2.35
CA SER A 57 5.52 10.50 3.42
C SER A 57 6.28 11.83 3.29
N GLY A 58 5.55 12.95 3.28
CA GLY A 58 6.11 14.28 3.04
C GLY A 58 6.21 14.73 1.57
N SER A 59 5.87 13.87 0.60
CA SER A 59 5.64 14.25 -0.82
C SER A 59 4.18 14.01 -1.25
N GLU A 60 3.29 14.05 -0.27
CA GLU A 60 1.85 13.83 -0.44
C GLU A 60 1.26 14.89 -1.37
N GLY A 61 0.73 14.46 -2.52
CA GLY A 61 0.16 15.36 -3.53
C GLY A 61 1.17 15.90 -4.56
N GLU A 62 2.45 15.58 -4.42
CA GLU A 62 3.44 15.85 -5.47
C GLU A 62 3.19 14.91 -6.66
N GLN A 63 2.97 15.48 -7.84
CA GLN A 63 2.82 14.72 -9.10
C GLN A 63 4.17 14.47 -9.77
N SER A 64 5.08 15.42 -9.68
CA SER A 64 6.44 15.28 -10.18
C SER A 64 7.39 16.21 -9.44
N ARG A 65 8.67 15.82 -9.40
CA ARG A 65 9.77 16.63 -8.90
C ARG A 65 10.90 16.59 -9.92
N SER A 66 11.47 17.75 -10.21
CA SER A 66 12.71 17.85 -11.00
C SER A 66 13.74 18.65 -10.22
N GLU A 67 14.82 17.99 -9.83
CA GLU A 67 15.89 18.58 -9.03
C GLU A 67 17.23 18.01 -9.48
N GLY A 68 18.24 18.87 -9.65
CA GLY A 68 19.60 18.44 -10.00
C GLY A 68 19.72 17.67 -11.33
N GLY A 69 18.80 17.88 -12.28
CA GLY A 69 18.74 17.15 -13.56
C GLY A 69 18.10 15.76 -13.48
N ILE A 70 17.60 15.36 -12.30
CA ILE A 70 16.82 14.14 -12.10
C ILE A 70 15.35 14.51 -12.06
N SER A 71 14.53 13.79 -12.83
CA SER A 71 13.07 13.97 -12.83
C SER A 71 12.39 12.70 -12.35
N VAL A 72 11.55 12.84 -11.34
CA VAL A 72 10.72 11.79 -10.77
C VAL A 72 9.25 12.13 -11.05
N THR A 73 8.51 11.18 -11.61
CA THR A 73 7.07 11.29 -11.84
C THR A 73 6.36 10.26 -10.99
N TYR A 74 5.41 10.73 -10.19
CA TYR A 74 4.59 9.86 -9.34
C TYR A 74 3.29 9.52 -10.06
N SER A 75 2.75 8.35 -9.77
CA SER A 75 1.43 7.95 -10.27
C SER A 75 0.32 8.77 -9.61
N GLU A 76 -0.80 8.94 -10.30
CA GLU A 76 -1.99 9.62 -9.75
C GLU A 76 -2.53 8.94 -8.50
N SER A 77 -2.47 7.60 -8.45
CA SER A 77 -2.85 6.81 -7.29
C SER A 77 -1.87 6.94 -6.12
N GLY A 78 -0.72 7.57 -6.35
CA GLY A 78 0.34 7.75 -5.37
C GLY A 78 1.08 6.48 -4.95
N LEU A 79 0.82 5.38 -5.66
CA LEU A 79 1.39 4.05 -5.49
C LEU A 79 1.94 3.55 -6.83
N SER A 80 3.01 2.78 -6.80
CA SER A 80 3.67 2.22 -7.97
C SER A 80 2.68 1.37 -8.75
N THR A 81 2.72 1.54 -10.07
CA THR A 81 1.77 0.87 -10.98
C THR A 81 1.84 -0.65 -10.86
N GLY A 82 3.04 -1.20 -10.66
CA GLY A 82 3.27 -2.63 -10.48
C GLY A 82 2.65 -3.18 -9.19
N LEU A 83 2.86 -2.52 -8.04
CA LEU A 83 2.28 -2.96 -6.77
C LEU A 83 0.76 -2.86 -6.80
N LEU A 84 0.23 -1.75 -7.31
CA LEU A 84 -1.21 -1.54 -7.42
C LEU A 84 -1.88 -2.58 -8.33
N GLN A 85 -1.24 -2.97 -9.44
CA GLN A 85 -1.75 -4.05 -10.27
C GLN A 85 -1.74 -5.40 -9.55
N ARG A 86 -0.67 -5.74 -8.82
CA ARG A 86 -0.61 -6.97 -8.02
C ARG A 86 -1.72 -7.04 -6.99
N ILE A 87 -2.01 -5.94 -6.29
CA ILE A 87 -3.15 -5.86 -5.37
C ILE A 87 -4.47 -6.08 -6.12
N ARG A 88 -4.68 -5.37 -7.24
CA ARG A 88 -5.92 -5.45 -8.03
C ARG A 88 -6.17 -6.81 -8.66
N MET A 89 -5.14 -7.63 -8.89
CA MET A 89 -5.32 -9.03 -9.34
C MET A 89 -6.10 -9.88 -8.32
N HIS A 90 -6.11 -9.49 -7.05
CA HIS A 90 -6.87 -10.17 -6.00
C HIS A 90 -8.28 -9.59 -5.79
N ARG A 91 -8.68 -8.60 -6.60
CA ARG A 91 -9.95 -7.89 -6.46
C ARG A 91 -11.14 -8.81 -6.77
N LEU A 92 -12.15 -8.80 -5.90
CA LEU A 92 -13.41 -9.48 -6.14
C LEU A 92 -14.29 -8.65 -7.08
N ALA A 93 -14.85 -9.33 -8.09
CA ALA A 93 -15.82 -8.72 -8.99
C ALA A 93 -17.12 -8.39 -8.25
N ARG A 94 -17.74 -7.28 -8.64
CA ARG A 94 -19.08 -6.91 -8.15
C ARG A 94 -20.13 -7.46 -9.10
N VAL A 95 -21.15 -8.11 -8.55
CA VAL A 95 -22.32 -8.59 -9.30
C VAL A 95 -23.54 -7.86 -8.75
N ALA A 96 -24.22 -7.10 -9.61
CA ALA A 96 -25.36 -6.26 -9.25
C ALA A 96 -25.08 -5.30 -8.05
N GLY A 97 -23.86 -4.80 -7.94
CA GLY A 97 -23.46 -3.90 -6.85
C GLY A 97 -22.99 -4.61 -5.57
N HIS A 98 -23.15 -5.93 -5.47
CA HIS A 98 -22.72 -6.72 -4.33
C HIS A 98 -21.39 -7.42 -4.57
N VAL A 99 -20.64 -7.65 -3.50
CA VAL A 99 -19.44 -8.48 -3.51
C VAL A 99 -19.75 -9.78 -2.79
N PHE A 100 -19.32 -10.89 -3.36
CA PHE A 100 -19.47 -12.21 -2.77
C PHE A 100 -18.08 -12.73 -2.42
N GLU A 101 -17.73 -12.65 -1.14
CA GLU A 101 -16.51 -13.23 -0.61
C GLU A 101 -16.83 -14.62 -0.06
N LYS A 102 -16.07 -15.63 -0.50
CA LYS A 102 -16.20 -16.99 0.03
C LYS A 102 -15.47 -17.04 1.37
N GLU A 103 -16.17 -17.52 2.39
CA GLU A 103 -15.65 -17.72 3.75
C GLU A 103 -14.49 -18.72 3.81
#